data_AF-A0A7W3X6C6-F1
#
_entry.id   AF-A0A7W3X6C6-F1
#
_cell.length_a   1.000
_cell.length_b   1.000
_cell.length_c   1.000
_cell.angle_alpha   90.00
_cell.angle_beta   90.00
_cell.angle_gamma   90.00
#
_symmetry.space_group_name_H-M   'P 1'
#
loop_
_entity.id
_entity.type
_entity.pdbx_description
1 polymer ?
#
loop_
_entity_poly.entity_id
_entity_poly.type
_entity_poly.pdbx_seq_one_letter_code
_entity_poly.pdbx_strand_id
1 'polypeptide(L)' 'DKRGSISANSAKLLTRLNIPQDNWLKLTTEFGKLFHGPVGTLQELTRYCEHLEKRRRHFASCCQHLKVG' A
#
# COMPACT_ATOMS: atom_id res chain seq x y z
N ASP A 1 -8.48 2.59 21.77
CA ASP A 1 -7.97 2.37 20.39
C ASP A 1 -9.06 1.62 19.61
N LYS A 2 -9.75 2.27 18.66
CA LYS A 2 -10.84 1.65 17.87
C LYS A 2 -10.32 1.42 16.44
N ARG A 3 -9.54 0.36 16.28
CA ARG A 3 -8.95 -0.02 14.97
C ARG A 3 -9.99 -0.46 13.92
N GLY A 4 -11.27 -0.52 14.28
CA GLY A 4 -12.31 -1.12 13.43
C GLY A 4 -12.23 -2.65 13.48
N SER A 5 -13.34 -3.31 13.15
CA SER A 5 -13.44 -4.78 13.13
C SER A 5 -13.45 -5.28 11.70
N ILE A 6 -12.59 -6.25 11.38
CA ILE A 6 -12.67 -6.98 10.11
C ILE A 6 -13.58 -8.19 10.32
N SER A 7 -14.70 -8.25 9.59
CA SER A 7 -15.61 -9.39 9.66
C SER A 7 -14.91 -10.68 9.19
N ALA A 8 -15.39 -11.85 9.63
CA ALA A 8 -14.86 -13.13 9.18
C ALA A 8 -14.96 -13.32 7.65
N ASN A 9 -15.99 -12.76 7.01
CA ASN A 9 -16.12 -12.80 5.56
C ASN A 9 -15.07 -11.91 4.87
N SER A 10 -14.90 -10.68 5.35
CA SER A 10 -13.88 -9.76 4.84
C SER A 10 -12.46 -10.32 5.04
N ALA A 11 -12.20 -10.95 6.17
CA ALA A 11 -10.94 -11.65 6.45
C ALA A 11 -10.61 -12.70 5.39
N LYS A 12 -11.57 -13.57 5.06
CA LYS A 12 -11.41 -14.59 4.01
C LYS A 12 -11.13 -13.98 2.64
N LEU A 13 -11.79 -12.87 2.30
CA LEU A 13 -11.54 -12.16 1.04
C LEU A 13 -10.12 -11.59 0.98
N LEU A 14 -9.67 -10.95 2.06
CA LEU A 14 -8.31 -10.41 2.14
C LEU A 14 -7.25 -11.51 1.98
N THR A 15 -7.44 -12.66 2.64
CA THR A 15 -6.56 -13.83 2.45
C THR A 15 -6.53 -14.31 1.00
N ARG A 16 -7.70 -14.42 0.34
CA ARG A 16 -7.77 -14.82 -1.09
C ARG A 16 -7.07 -13.85 -2.03
N LEU A 17 -7.04 -12.57 -1.69
CA LEU A 17 -6.36 -11.52 -2.45
C LEU A 17 -4.88 -11.37 -2.07
N ASN A 18 -4.38 -12.20 -1.14
CA ASN A 18 -3.04 -12.10 -0.57
C ASN A 18 -2.76 -10.71 0.06
N ILE A 19 -3.76 -10.15 0.74
CA ILE A 19 -3.67 -8.88 1.46
C ILE A 19 -3.66 -9.19 2.96
N PRO A 20 -2.52 -9.01 3.66
CA PRO A 20 -2.48 -9.13 5.12
C PRO A 20 -3.46 -8.18 5.80
N GLN A 21 -4.14 -8.65 6.85
CA GLN A 21 -5.13 -7.83 7.57
C GLN A 21 -4.51 -6.55 8.15
N ASP A 22 -3.28 -6.63 8.66
CA ASP A 22 -2.55 -5.46 9.17
C ASP A 22 -2.28 -4.43 8.07
N ASN A 23 -1.93 -4.88 6.87
CA ASN A 23 -1.75 -3.99 5.72
C ASN A 23 -3.08 -3.34 5.32
N TRP A 24 -4.19 -4.09 5.34
CA TRP A 24 -5.52 -3.55 5.07
C TRP A 24 -5.92 -2.49 6.09
N LEU A 25 -5.70 -2.77 7.38
CA LEU A 25 -6.00 -1.84 8.45
C LEU A 25 -5.16 -0.56 8.34
N LYS A 26 -3.85 -0.71 8.12
CA LYS A 26 -2.92 0.41 7.94
C LYS A 26 -3.31 1.27 6.73
N LEU A 27 -3.66 0.64 5.61
CA LEU A 27 -4.17 1.35 4.43
C LEU A 27 -5.44 2.14 4.76
N THR A 28 -6.45 1.48 5.33
CA THR A 28 -7.76 2.13 5.55
C THR A 28 -7.73 3.24 6.60
N THR A 29 -6.73 3.28 7.48
CA THR A 29 -6.64 4.26 8.57
C THR A 29 -5.52 5.30 8.41
N GLU A 30 -4.44 4.96 7.69
CA GLU A 30 -3.24 5.79 7.60
C GLU A 30 -2.83 6.14 6.16
N PHE A 31 -3.60 5.77 5.12
CA PHE A 31 -3.19 5.95 3.71
C PHE A 31 -2.64 7.34 3.41
N GLY A 32 -3.41 8.40 3.67
CA GLY A 32 -2.99 9.77 3.38
C GLY A 32 -1.84 10.30 4.24
N LYS A 33 -1.50 9.61 5.34
CA LYS A 33 -0.34 9.93 6.19
C LYS A 33 0.93 9.21 5.72
N LEU A 34 0.78 8.01 5.17
CA LEU A 34 1.89 7.17 4.71
C LEU A 34 2.28 7.46 3.27
N PHE A 35 1.32 7.89 2.45
CA PHE A 35 1.49 8.07 1.02
C PHE A 35 1.07 9.48 0.61
N HIS A 36 2.03 10.25 0.12
CA HIS A 36 1.83 11.62 -0.38
C HIS A 36 2.06 11.73 -1.89
N GLY A 37 2.03 10.58 -2.59
CA GLY A 37 2.33 10.46 -4.00
C GLY A 37 1.96 9.09 -4.55
N PRO A 38 2.42 8.76 -5.77
CA PRO A 38 2.16 7.48 -6.40
C PRO A 38 2.65 6.31 -5.52
N VAL A 39 1.86 5.24 -5.50
CA VAL A 39 2.12 4.04 -4.69
C VAL A 39 2.16 2.81 -5.59
N GLY A 40 2.97 1.83 -5.22
CA GLY A 40 3.09 0.58 -5.97
C GLY A 40 4.37 -0.15 -5.63
N THR A 41 4.68 -1.16 -6.43
CA THR A 41 6.01 -1.80 -6.38
C THR A 41 7.07 -0.82 -6.86
N LEU A 42 8.33 -1.05 -6.49
CA LEU A 42 9.44 -0.24 -6.99
C LEU A 42 9.54 -0.25 -8.53
N GLN A 43 9.16 -1.37 -9.16
CA GLN A 43 9.14 -1.50 -10.61
C GLN A 43 8.05 -0.61 -11.23
N GLU A 44 6.83 -0.66 -10.70
CA GLU A 44 5.72 0.18 -11.20
C GLU A 44 5.97 1.66 -10.96
N LEU A 45 6.55 2.04 -9.82
CA LEU A 45 6.96 3.42 -9.55
C LEU A 45 8.09 3.90 -10.48
N THR A 46 8.99 3.00 -10.88
CA THR A 46 10.03 3.32 -11.86
C THR A 46 9.41 3.56 -13.23
N ARG A 47 8.55 2.65 -13.71
CA ARG A 47 7.79 2.80 -14.97
C ARG A 47 6.97 4.09 -15.00
N TYR A 48 6.30 4.41 -13.88
CA TYR A 48 5.54 5.65 -13.73
C TYR A 48 6.41 6.90 -13.87
N CYS A 49 7.59 6.91 -13.23
CA CYS A 49 8.51 8.05 -13.32
C CYS A 49 9.09 8.19 -14.74
N GLU A 50 9.44 7.08 -15.39
CA GLU A 50 9.93 7.05 -16.78
C GLU A 50 8.86 7.58 -17.76
N HIS A 51 7.62 7.10 -17.64
CA HIS A 51 6.50 7.56 -18.48
C HIS A 51 6.22 9.06 -18.35
N LEU A 52 6.47 9.64 -17.18
CA LEU A 52 6.30 11.08 -16.93
C LEU A 52 7.58 11.90 -17.09
N GLU A 53 8.65 11.30 -17.64
CA GLU A 53 9.97 11.93 -17.82
C GLU A 53 10.54 12.54 -16.53
N LYS A 54 10.17 11.97 -15.36
CA LYS A 54 10.62 12.44 -14.06
C LYS A 54 11.98 11.85 -13.72
N ARG A 55 12.97 12.72 -13.54
CA ARG A 55 14.35 12.33 -13.19
C ARG A 55 14.52 11.74 -11.78
N ARG A 56 13.58 12.00 -10.85
CA ARG A 56 13.64 11.52 -9.46
C ARG A 56 12.42 10.67 -9.09
N ARG A 57 12.68 9.51 -8.49
CA ARG A 57 11.69 8.61 -7.90
C ARG A 57 11.35 9.07 -6.47
N HIS A 58 10.63 10.19 -6.37
CA HIS A 58 10.10 10.63 -5.09
C HIS A 58 9.22 9.52 -4.47
N PHE A 59 9.26 9.36 -3.15
CA PHE A 59 8.46 8.39 -2.40
C PHE A 59 8.79 6.91 -2.64
N ALA A 60 9.96 6.58 -3.21
CA ALA A 60 10.40 5.19 -3.36
C ALA A 60 10.53 4.42 -2.02
N SER A 61 10.78 5.13 -0.91
CA SER A 61 10.77 4.55 0.44
C SER A 61 9.37 4.05 0.85
N CYS A 62 8.30 4.67 0.32
CA CYS A 62 6.93 4.28 0.63
C CYS A 62 6.59 2.88 0.09
N CYS A 63 7.33 2.37 -0.90
CA CYS A 63 7.20 0.99 -1.41
C CYS A 63 7.40 -0.08 -0.32
N GLN A 64 8.00 0.29 0.81
CA GLN A 64 8.31 -0.63 1.92
C GLN A 64 7.28 -0.58 3.06
N HIS A 65 6.27 0.28 2.98
CA HIS A 65 5.29 0.45 4.07
C HIS A 65 4.33 -0.73 4.25
N LEU A 66 4.14 -1.53 3.20
CA LEU A 66 3.30 -2.71 3.17
C LEU A 66 4.20 -3.90 2.82
N LYS A 67 4.47 -4.76 3.80
CA LYS A 67 5.23 -5.98 3.56
C LYS A 67 4.27 -7.07 3.14
N VAL A 68 4.62 -7.79 2.08
CA VAL A 68 3.98 -9.08 1.79
C VAL A 68 4.49 -10.05 2.85
N GLY A 69 3.57 -10.73 3.54
CA GLY A 69 3.90 -11.77 4.53
C GLY A 69 4.43 -13.03 3.87
#